data_AF-A0A3Q0JDF1-F1
#
_entry.id   AF-A0A3Q0JDF1-F1
#
_cell.length_a   1.000
_cell.length_b   1.000
_cell.length_c   1.000
_cell.angle_alpha   90.00
_cell.angle_beta   90.00
_cell.angle_gamma   90.00
#
_symmetry.space_group_name_H-M   'P 1'
#
loop_
_entity.id
_entity.type
_entity.pdbx_description
1 polymer ?
#
loop_
_entity_poly.entity_id
_entity_poly.type
_entity_poly.pdbx_seq_one_letter_code
_entity_poly.pdbx_strand_id
1 'polypeptide(L)'
;IKSVQVCALNKEHFQLVNGFSNEYWGWGGEDDDMSNRVKAAGLQIIRYPPDIAKYSMLRHRKEKANPQRYEKLYSGHKRYKKDGLTSLKYKVIDTKQHKLFTWFLVQLGEVS
;
A
#
# COMPACT_ATOMS: atom_id res chain seq x y z
N ILE A 1 7.20 -17.07 -11.15
CA ILE A 1 7.24 -16.68 -9.73
C ILE A 1 6.05 -15.75 -9.50
N LYS A 2 5.04 -16.17 -8.74
CA LYS A 2 3.93 -15.27 -8.38
C LYS A 2 4.45 -14.37 -7.26
N SER A 3 4.41 -13.06 -7.46
CA SER A 3 5.01 -12.06 -6.57
C SER A 3 4.37 -12.10 -5.19
N VAL A 4 5.12 -12.52 -4.17
CA VAL A 4 4.75 -12.23 -2.79
C VAL A 4 5.13 -10.79 -2.51
N GLN A 5 4.19 -10.00 -2.01
CA GLN A 5 4.39 -8.60 -1.66
C GLN A 5 4.52 -8.49 -0.14
N VAL A 6 5.76 -8.32 0.32
CA VAL A 6 6.08 -7.94 1.69
C VAL A 6 7.06 -6.78 1.61
N CYS A 7 6.75 -5.67 2.28
CA CYS A 7 7.66 -4.55 2.44
C CYS A 7 7.75 -4.15 3.91
N ALA A 8 8.85 -3.50 4.28
CA ALA A 8 9.05 -2.94 5.60
C ALA A 8 9.60 -1.52 5.45
N LEU A 9 9.00 -0.57 6.16
CA LEU A 9 9.42 0.83 6.23
C LEU A 9 9.44 1.24 7.70
N ASN A 10 10.41 2.06 8.09
CA ASN A 10 10.33 2.71 9.40
C ASN A 10 9.22 3.78 9.38
N LYS A 11 8.84 4.25 10.57
CA LYS A 11 7.77 5.23 10.73
C LYS A 11 8.12 6.54 10.02
N GLU A 12 9.36 6.99 10.12
CA GLU A 12 9.84 8.25 9.60
C GLU A 12 9.82 8.28 8.06
N HIS A 13 10.26 7.21 7.40
CA HIS A 13 10.19 7.09 5.94
C HIS A 13 8.74 6.98 5.47
N PHE A 14 7.90 6.21 6.19
CA PHE A 14 6.48 6.11 5.84
C PHE A 14 5.78 7.47 5.92
N GLN A 15 6.08 8.27 6.94
CA GLN A 15 5.57 9.63 7.06
C GLN A 15 6.15 10.57 5.99
N LEU A 16 7.45 10.47 5.71
CA LEU A 16 8.15 11.28 4.71
C LEU A 16 7.52 11.13 3.30
N VAL A 17 7.12 9.91 2.94
CA VAL A 17 6.49 9.62 1.64
C VAL A 17 4.98 9.84 1.63
N ASN A 18 4.41 10.35 2.73
CA ASN A 18 2.97 10.48 2.97
C ASN A 18 2.21 9.14 2.83
N GLY A 19 2.79 8.02 3.25
CA GLY A 19 2.19 6.70 3.17
C GLY A 19 1.76 6.26 1.76
N PHE A 20 0.90 5.23 1.72
CA PHE A 20 0.29 4.74 0.48
C PHE A 20 -0.80 5.70 -0.02
N SER A 21 -1.05 5.68 -1.32
CA SER A 21 -2.17 6.38 -1.97
C SER A 21 -3.52 5.79 -1.54
N ASN A 22 -4.54 6.64 -1.34
CA ASN A 22 -5.92 6.23 -1.04
C ASN A 22 -6.77 6.02 -2.31
N GLU A 23 -6.16 6.13 -3.49
CA GLU A 23 -6.86 6.21 -4.76
C GLU A 23 -6.97 4.87 -5.50
N TYR A 24 -6.19 3.87 -5.11
CA TYR A 24 -6.17 2.58 -5.78
C TYR A 24 -7.28 1.68 -5.26
N TRP A 25 -8.40 1.65 -5.99
CA TRP A 25 -9.52 0.73 -5.77
C TRP A 25 -9.50 -0.38 -6.83
N GLY A 26 -9.47 -1.63 -6.40
CA GLY A 26 -9.23 -2.78 -7.30
C GLY A 26 -7.74 -3.02 -7.57
N TRP A 27 -7.42 -3.97 -8.46
CA TRP A 27 -6.05 -4.46 -8.58
C TRP A 27 -5.14 -3.60 -9.46
N GLY A 28 -3.98 -3.21 -8.89
CA GLY A 28 -2.77 -2.82 -9.61
C GLY A 28 -2.40 -1.34 -9.51
N GLY A 29 -1.08 -1.11 -9.45
CA GLY A 29 -0.45 0.21 -9.53
C GLY A 29 -0.13 0.86 -8.19
N GLU A 30 -0.68 0.37 -7.07
CA GLU A 30 -0.47 0.93 -5.73
C GLU A 30 0.96 0.73 -5.23
N ASP A 31 1.53 -0.46 -5.47
CA ASP A 31 2.92 -0.77 -5.13
C ASP A 31 3.92 0.03 -5.96
N ASP A 32 3.62 0.21 -7.26
CA ASP A 32 4.44 1.02 -8.17
C ASP A 32 4.42 2.49 -7.75
N ASP A 33 3.26 3.01 -7.34
CA ASP A 33 3.10 4.36 -6.79
C ASP A 33 3.94 4.54 -5.53
N MET A 34 3.86 3.61 -4.58
CA MET A 34 4.68 3.63 -3.36
C MET A 34 6.18 3.60 -3.69
N SER A 35 6.62 2.73 -4.61
CA SER A 35 8.01 2.69 -5.06
C SER A 35 8.46 4.03 -5.66
N ASN A 36 7.59 4.70 -6.43
CA ASN A 36 7.89 6.03 -6.98
C ASN A 36 8.01 7.09 -5.89
N ARG A 37 7.14 7.06 -4.87
CA ARG A 37 7.21 7.99 -3.72
C ARG A 37 8.52 7.81 -2.94
N VAL A 38 8.90 6.57 -2.65
CA VAL A 38 10.15 6.23 -1.95
C VAL A 38 11.36 6.77 -2.72
N LYS A 39 11.43 6.53 -4.03
CA LYS A 39 12.52 7.04 -4.87
C LYS A 39 12.53 8.57 -4.94
N ALA A 40 11.36 9.20 -5.04
CA ALA A 40 11.24 10.66 -5.09
C ALA A 40 11.67 11.34 -3.77
N ALA A 41 11.55 10.63 -2.65
CA ALA A 41 12.06 11.07 -1.34
C ALA A 41 13.58 10.83 -1.16
N GLY A 42 14.28 10.33 -2.18
CA GLY A 42 15.71 10.03 -2.12
C GLY A 42 16.05 8.77 -1.33
N LEU A 43 15.06 7.94 -1.00
CA LEU A 43 15.24 6.70 -0.26
C LEU A 43 15.59 5.54 -1.18
N GLN A 44 16.39 4.61 -0.69
CA GLN A 44 16.78 3.40 -1.44
C GLN A 44 15.89 2.21 -1.09
N ILE A 45 15.46 1.48 -2.11
CA ILE A 45 14.73 0.21 -1.96
C ILE A 45 15.76 -0.92 -1.89
N ILE A 46 15.88 -1.53 -0.71
CA ILE A 46 16.79 -2.65 -0.46
C ILE A 46 16.02 -3.96 -0.66
N ARG A 47 16.66 -4.94 -1.32
CA ARG A 47 16.12 -6.29 -1.50
C ARG A 47 17.14 -7.31 -1.04
N TYR A 48 16.71 -8.25 -0.21
CA TYR A 48 17.55 -9.37 0.20
C TYR A 48 17.77 -10.35 -0.95
N PRO A 49 18.92 -11.05 -0.96
CA PRO A 49 19.21 -12.09 -1.94
C PRO A 49 18.10 -13.16 -2.07
N PRO A 50 17.81 -13.66 -3.30
CA PRO A 50 16.70 -14.60 -3.53
C PRO A 50 16.86 -15.98 -2.87
N ASP A 51 18.07 -16.36 -2.47
CA ASP A 51 18.38 -17.60 -1.79
C ASP A 51 17.86 -17.63 -0.34
N ILE A 52 17.85 -16.46 0.33
CA ILE A 52 17.31 -16.27 1.69
C ILE A 52 15.87 -15.74 1.71
N ALA A 53 15.48 -14.90 0.74
CA ALA A 53 14.18 -14.22 0.72
C ALA A 53 13.14 -14.97 -0.11
N LYS A 54 12.90 -16.25 0.23
CA LYS A 54 11.93 -17.10 -0.48
C LYS A 54 10.57 -17.03 0.20
N TYR A 55 9.54 -16.80 -0.61
CA TYR A 55 8.16 -16.75 -0.15
C TYR A 55 7.27 -17.69 -0.96
N SER A 56 6.24 -18.23 -0.29
CA SER A 56 5.26 -19.14 -0.90
C SER A 56 3.89 -18.48 -0.93
N MET A 57 3.30 -18.38 -2.13
CA MET A 57 1.96 -17.82 -2.32
C MET A 57 0.89 -18.85 -1.96
N LEU A 58 -0.04 -18.49 -1.08
CA LEU A 58 -1.29 -19.22 -0.95
C LEU A 58 -2.09 -19.12 -2.25
N ARG A 59 -2.83 -20.19 -2.59
CA ARG A 59 -3.66 -20.21 -3.80
C ARG A 59 -4.78 -19.17 -3.66
N HIS A 60 -4.89 -18.29 -4.64
CA HIS A 60 -5.94 -17.27 -4.72
C HIS A 60 -6.39 -17.07 -6.17
N ARG A 61 -7.63 -16.58 -6.33
CA ARG A 61 -8.17 -16.15 -7.62
C ARG A 61 -7.53 -14.82 -8.01
N LYS A 62 -7.21 -14.65 -9.29
CA LYS A 62 -6.75 -13.34 -9.80
C LYS A 62 -7.90 -12.33 -9.72
N GLU A 63 -7.63 -11.17 -9.14
CA GLU A 63 -8.57 -10.06 -9.13
C GLU A 63 -8.66 -9.36 -10.49
N LYS A 64 -9.77 -8.63 -10.70
CA LYS A 64 -9.95 -7.80 -11.88
C LYS A 64 -9.08 -6.56 -11.74
N ALA A 65 -8.25 -6.34 -12.76
CA ALA A 65 -7.44 -5.14 -12.87
C ALA A 65 -8.31 -3.86 -12.89
N ASN A 66 -7.87 -2.83 -12.18
CA ASN A 66 -8.41 -1.50 -12.36
C ASN A 66 -7.99 -0.95 -13.74
N PRO A 67 -8.94 -0.61 -14.64
CA PRO A 67 -8.62 -0.07 -15.96
C PRO A 67 -7.86 1.27 -15.90
N GLN A 68 -8.07 2.05 -14.84
CA GLN A 68 -7.44 3.36 -14.62
C GLN A 68 -6.09 3.28 -13.91
N ARG A 69 -5.56 2.07 -13.63
CA ARG A 69 -4.30 1.91 -12.88
C ARG A 69 -3.13 2.70 -13.45
N TYR A 70 -3.01 2.76 -14.78
CA TYR A 70 -1.91 3.46 -15.45
C TYR A 70 -2.06 4.97 -15.38
N GLU A 71 -3.28 5.47 -15.49
CA GLU A 71 -3.59 6.90 -15.35
C GLU A 71 -3.33 7.38 -13.91
N LYS A 72 -3.76 6.60 -12.92
CA LYS A 72 -3.49 6.86 -11.50
C LYS A 72 -1.99 6.84 -11.20
N LEU A 73 -1.27 5.87 -11.74
CA LEU A 73 0.18 5.77 -11.59
C LEU A 73 0.92 6.96 -12.23
N TYR A 74 0.53 7.32 -13.46
CA TYR A 74 1.13 8.46 -14.18
C TYR A 74 0.93 9.78 -13.43
N SER A 75 -0.26 10.00 -12.87
CA SER A 75 -0.59 11.20 -12.09
C SER A 75 -0.08 11.18 -10.65
N GLY A 76 0.40 10.03 -10.14
CA GLY A 76 0.82 9.83 -8.75
C GLY A 76 1.81 10.89 -8.23
N HIS A 77 2.82 11.24 -9.02
CA HIS A 77 3.83 12.25 -8.67
C HIS A 77 3.25 13.66 -8.42
N LYS A 78 2.09 13.98 -9.00
CA LYS A 78 1.39 15.26 -8.75
C LYS A 78 0.51 15.19 -7.51
N ARG A 79 0.02 13.99 -7.17
CA ARG A 79 -1.00 13.79 -6.13
C ARG A 79 -0.42 13.43 -4.78
N TYR A 80 0.74 12.78 -4.70
CA TYR A 80 1.23 12.15 -3.46
C TYR A 80 1.30 13.07 -2.24
N LYS A 81 1.53 14.37 -2.43
CA LYS A 81 1.55 15.36 -1.33
C LYS A 81 0.17 15.61 -0.69
N LYS A 82 -0.92 15.37 -1.44
CA LYS A 82 -2.32 15.57 -1.02
C LYS A 82 -3.09 14.25 -0.88
N ASP A 83 -2.57 13.16 -1.43
CA ASP A 83 -3.17 11.83 -1.44
C ASP A 83 -2.27 10.84 -0.68
N GLY A 84 -2.66 10.50 0.55
CA GLY A 84 -2.04 9.44 1.33
C GLY A 84 -2.38 9.52 2.81
N LEU A 85 -1.39 9.31 3.68
CA LEU A 85 -1.59 9.27 5.14
C LEU A 85 -2.32 10.52 5.67
N THR A 86 -1.95 11.71 5.18
CA THR A 86 -2.54 12.99 5.61
C THR A 86 -3.99 13.21 5.16
N SER A 87 -4.46 12.46 4.16
CA SER A 87 -5.84 12.58 3.62
C SER A 87 -6.68 11.33 3.79
N LEU A 88 -6.18 10.32 4.52
CA LEU A 88 -6.89 9.08 4.77
C LEU A 88 -8.15 9.35 5.62
N LYS A 89 -9.32 9.11 5.04
CA LYS A 89 -10.62 9.16 5.73
C LYS A 89 -11.11 7.75 6.04
N TYR A 90 -11.32 7.46 7.32
CA TYR A 90 -11.84 6.18 7.78
C TYR A 90 -12.53 6.30 9.14
N LYS A 91 -13.37 5.32 9.45
CA LYS A 91 -13.97 5.14 10.78
C LYS A 91 -13.77 3.71 11.26
N VAL A 92 -13.23 3.56 12.47
CA VAL A 92 -13.20 2.25 13.14
C VAL A 92 -14.61 1.94 13.63
N ILE A 93 -15.20 0.86 13.13
CA ILE A 93 -16.54 0.39 13.50
C ILE A 93 -16.43 -0.53 14.73
N ASP A 94 -15.43 -1.41 14.75
CA ASP A 94 -15.28 -2.43 15.77
C ASP A 94 -13.80 -2.77 15.97
N THR A 95 -13.43 -3.19 17.17
CA THR A 95 -12.08 -3.61 17.54
C THR A 95 -12.16 -4.84 18.45
N LYS A 96 -11.51 -5.93 18.04
CA LYS A 96 -11.47 -7.19 18.80
C LYS A 96 -10.04 -7.60 19.05
N GLN A 97 -9.67 -7.74 20.32
CA GLN A 97 -8.40 -8.31 20.71
C GLN A 97 -8.53 -9.84 20.79
N HIS A 98 -7.82 -10.55 19.93
CA HIS A 98 -7.66 -11.99 20.00
C HIS A 98 -6.27 -12.35 20.54
N LYS A 99 -6.09 -13.60 20.94
CA LYS A 99 -4.82 -14.08 21.51
C LYS A 99 -3.61 -13.89 20.59
N LEU A 100 -3.80 -13.91 19.27
CA LEU A 100 -2.72 -13.90 18.27
C LEU A 100 -2.70 -12.65 17.39
N PHE A 101 -3.77 -11.86 17.39
CA PHE A 101 -3.88 -10.64 16.58
C PHE A 101 -4.98 -9.72 17.10
N THR A 102 -4.91 -8.45 16.74
CA THR A 102 -6.01 -7.50 16.92
C THR A 102 -6.71 -7.31 15.60
N TRP A 103 -8.02 -7.46 15.59
CA TRP A 103 -8.87 -7.23 14.42
C TRP A 103 -9.51 -5.87 14.50
N PHE A 104 -9.43 -5.11 13.42
CA PHE A 104 -10.09 -3.82 13.25
C PHE A 104 -11.09 -3.90 12.10
N LEU A 105 -12.36 -3.60 12.37
CA LEU A 105 -13.35 -3.36 11.32
C LEU A 105 -13.36 -1.87 10.99
N VAL A 106 -13.11 -1.55 9.72
CA VAL A 106 -12.95 -0.17 9.29
C VAL A 106 -13.88 0.13 8.12
N GLN A 107 -14.61 1.25 8.22
CA GLN A 107 -15.29 1.87 7.10
C GLN A 107 -14.32 2.83 6.40
N LEU A 108 -14.13 2.65 5.09
CA LEU A 108 -13.33 3.54 4.26
C LEU A 108 -14.24 4.51 3.48
N GLY A 109 -13.74 5.72 3.20
CA GLY A 109 -14.50 6.73 2.45
C GLY A 109 -15.20 7.75 3.34
N GLU A 110 -16.08 8.57 2.76
CA GLU A 110 -16.74 9.65 3.50
C GLU A 110 -17.67 9.10 4.59
N VAL A 111 -17.27 9.35 5.82
CA VAL A 111 -18.14 9.31 7.00
C VAL A 111 -18.98 10.58 6.89
N SER A 112 -20.27 10.40 6.57
CA SER A 112 -21.29 11.45 6.56
C SER A 112 -21.35 12.20 7.88
#